data_AF-L9L0E0-F1
#
_entry.id   AF-L9L0E0-F1
#
_cell.length_a   1.000
_cell.length_b   1.000
_cell.length_c   1.000
_cell.angle_alpha   90.00
_cell.angle_beta   90.00
_cell.angle_gamma   90.00
#
_symmetry.space_group_name_H-M   'P 1'
#
loop_
_entity.id
_entity.type
_entity.pdbx_description
1 polymer ?
#
loop_
_entity_poly.entity_id
_entity_poly.type
_entity_poly.pdbx_seq_one_letter_code
_entity_poly.pdbx_strand_id
1 'polypeptide(L)'
;MGVSRDCGHEETAQVIASYGSAITHIRQPDLSTIAVPPDHRKFQGYYKIARHYRWALGQIFRSFRFPAVVVVEDDLEVAPDFFEYFQATYPLLRADPSLWCVSAWNDNGKEQMVDASRPELLYRTDFFPGLGWLLLSELWDELEPKWPKAFWDDWMRRPEQRKGRACVRPEISRTMTFGRKGVSHGQFFDQHLKFIKLNQQFVPFTQLDLSYLQQGAYDRDFLARVYGAPQLQVEKVRAGDRKELGEVRVQYTGRDSFKAFAKALGVMDDLKSGVPRAGYRGIVTFQFRGRRVHLAPPQTWDGYDPSWN
;
A
#
# COMPACT_ATOMS: atom_id res chain seq x y z
N MET A 1 16.28 5.04 14.81
CA MET A 1 14.84 4.74 14.71
C MET A 1 14.09 5.62 15.70
N GLY A 2 12.95 6.20 15.33
CA GLY A 2 12.15 7.05 16.22
C GLY A 2 10.80 6.41 16.49
N VAL A 3 10.33 6.45 17.74
CA VAL A 3 9.01 5.97 18.15
C VAL A 3 8.19 7.14 18.64
N SER A 4 7.10 7.43 17.93
CA SER A 4 6.12 8.43 18.30
C SER A 4 4.92 7.75 18.95
N ARG A 5 4.67 8.02 20.23
CA ARG A 5 3.59 7.38 20.99
C ARG A 5 2.46 8.36 21.31
N ASP A 6 1.22 7.94 21.06
CA ASP A 6 -0.02 8.58 21.54
C ASP A 6 -0.65 7.79 22.72
N CYS A 7 -1.84 8.18 23.16
CA CYS A 7 -2.70 7.49 24.14
C CYS A 7 -2.21 7.50 25.60
N GLY A 8 -0.94 7.80 25.86
CA GLY A 8 -0.41 7.85 27.24
C GLY A 8 -0.41 6.51 27.97
N HIS A 9 -0.46 5.39 27.25
CA HIS A 9 -0.50 4.04 27.85
C HIS A 9 0.83 3.70 28.55
N GLU A 10 0.81 3.53 29.87
CA GLU A 10 2.01 3.45 30.72
C GLU A 10 2.87 2.22 30.42
N GLU A 11 2.25 1.03 30.29
CA GLU A 11 2.99 -0.21 30.01
C GLU A 11 3.71 -0.13 28.66
N THR A 12 3.04 0.41 27.63
CA THR A 12 3.68 0.66 26.32
C THR A 12 4.82 1.68 26.45
N ALA A 13 4.70 2.68 27.33
CA ALA A 13 5.79 3.62 27.62
C ALA A 13 7.04 2.91 28.12
N GLN A 14 6.85 1.99 29.06
CA GLN A 14 7.92 1.23 29.71
C GLN A 14 8.59 0.28 28.74
N VAL A 15 7.80 -0.41 27.90
CA VAL A 15 8.34 -1.25 26.82
C VAL A 15 9.23 -0.42 25.90
N ILE A 16 8.75 0.73 25.40
CA ILE A 16 9.54 1.61 24.53
C ILE A 16 10.78 2.14 25.26
N ALA A 17 10.65 2.58 26.51
CA ALA A 17 11.76 3.12 27.28
C ALA A 17 12.86 2.08 27.55
N SER A 18 12.52 0.80 27.62
CA SER A 18 13.49 -0.28 27.88
C SER A 18 14.56 -0.43 26.77
N TYR A 19 14.28 0.05 25.56
CA TYR A 19 15.25 0.08 24.45
C TYR A 19 16.33 1.18 24.60
N GLY A 20 16.20 2.08 25.59
CA GLY A 20 17.21 3.09 25.90
C GLY A 20 17.59 3.95 24.69
N SER A 21 18.90 4.08 24.45
CA SER A 21 19.46 4.90 23.37
C SER A 21 19.32 4.29 21.97
N ALA A 22 18.84 3.05 21.83
CA ALA A 22 18.62 2.43 20.53
C ALA A 22 17.52 3.14 19.71
N ILE A 23 16.61 3.84 20.40
CA ILE A 23 15.49 4.56 19.78
C ILE A 23 15.34 5.96 20.38
N THR A 24 14.72 6.86 19.62
CA THR A 24 14.25 8.16 20.13
C THR A 24 12.75 8.08 20.41
N HIS A 25 12.35 8.20 21.67
CA HIS A 25 10.94 8.17 22.08
C HIS A 25 10.38 9.59 22.20
N ILE A 26 9.38 9.91 21.38
CA ILE A 26 8.62 11.17 21.45
C ILE A 26 7.15 10.89 21.79
N ARG A 27 6.51 11.82 22.51
CA ARG A 27 5.16 11.64 23.05
C ARG A 27 4.24 12.71 22.48
N GLN A 28 3.12 12.28 21.88
CA GLN A 28 2.08 13.19 21.42
C GLN A 28 1.59 14.00 22.65
N PRO A 29 1.61 15.34 22.60
CA PRO A 29 1.37 16.19 23.78
C PRO A 29 -0.11 16.42 24.13
N ASP A 30 -1.01 16.38 23.15
CA ASP A 30 -2.45 16.56 23.29
C ASP A 30 -3.21 15.21 23.30
N LEU A 31 -3.48 14.73 24.52
CA LEU A 31 -4.27 13.51 24.77
C LEU A 31 -5.77 13.78 24.96
N SER A 32 -6.23 15.02 24.73
CA SER A 32 -7.63 15.39 24.95
C SER A 32 -8.59 14.64 24.02
N THR A 33 -9.86 14.54 24.43
CA THR A 33 -10.95 14.04 23.59
C THR A 33 -11.23 15.03 22.47
N ILE A 34 -11.25 14.53 21.22
CA ILE A 34 -11.63 15.32 20.05
C ILE A 34 -13.15 15.38 19.94
N ALA A 35 -13.70 16.59 19.79
CA ALA A 35 -15.11 16.77 19.47
C ALA A 35 -15.40 16.27 18.04
N VAL A 36 -16.34 15.32 17.91
CA VAL A 36 -16.71 14.70 16.62
C VAL A 36 -18.18 14.95 16.30
N PRO A 37 -18.54 15.02 15.00
CA PRO A 37 -19.93 15.06 14.56
C PRO A 37 -20.77 13.88 15.11
N PRO A 38 -22.11 14.03 15.27
CA PRO A 38 -22.97 12.99 15.83
C PRO A 38 -22.88 11.64 15.12
N ASP A 39 -22.77 11.64 13.79
CA ASP A 39 -22.58 10.48 12.91
C ASP A 39 -21.20 9.83 13.06
N HIS A 40 -20.24 10.55 13.64
CA HIS A 40 -18.86 10.09 13.82
C HIS A 40 -18.51 9.68 15.26
N ARG A 41 -19.48 9.60 16.17
CA ARG A 41 -19.25 9.20 17.57
C ARG A 41 -18.49 7.88 17.71
N LYS A 42 -18.77 6.89 16.85
CA LYS A 42 -18.09 5.58 16.83
C LYS A 42 -16.68 5.63 16.24
N PHE A 43 -16.32 6.71 15.55
CA PHE A 43 -15.07 6.85 14.81
C PHE A 43 -14.04 7.73 15.51
N GLN A 44 -14.21 8.00 16.81
CA GLN A 44 -13.32 8.87 17.58
C GLN A 44 -11.84 8.44 17.49
N GLY A 45 -11.56 7.14 17.43
CA GLY A 45 -10.20 6.62 17.24
C GLY A 45 -9.54 7.11 15.94
N TYR A 46 -10.28 7.19 14.84
CA TYR A 46 -9.76 7.68 13.55
C TYR A 46 -9.37 9.15 13.59
N TYR A 47 -10.05 9.96 14.41
CA TYR A 47 -9.66 11.35 14.66
C TYR A 47 -8.36 11.45 15.45
N LYS A 48 -8.18 10.60 16.47
CA LYS A 48 -6.95 10.54 17.25
C LYS A 48 -5.76 10.09 16.38
N ILE A 49 -5.94 9.06 15.56
CA ILE A 49 -4.93 8.61 14.59
C ILE A 49 -4.52 9.77 13.67
N ALA A 50 -5.49 10.45 13.04
CA ALA A 50 -5.18 11.57 12.14
C ALA A 50 -4.42 12.71 12.86
N ARG A 51 -4.80 13.04 14.10
CA ARG A 51 -4.08 14.03 14.94
C ARG A 51 -2.64 13.57 15.22
N HIS A 52 -2.46 12.29 15.57
CA HIS A 52 -1.15 11.73 15.89
C HIS A 52 -0.22 11.71 14.68
N TYR A 53 -0.69 11.24 13.53
CA TYR A 53 0.08 11.28 12.27
C TYR A 53 0.54 12.71 11.95
N ARG A 54 -0.37 13.68 12.03
CA ARG A 54 -0.03 15.08 11.77
C ARG A 54 1.08 15.59 12.68
N TRP A 55 0.96 15.33 13.98
CA TRP A 55 1.96 15.76 14.95
C TRP A 55 3.30 15.03 14.74
N ALA A 56 3.28 13.71 14.55
CA ALA A 56 4.47 12.89 14.40
C ALA A 56 5.25 13.25 13.12
N LEU A 57 4.58 13.33 11.98
CA LEU A 57 5.21 13.77 10.72
C LEU A 57 5.70 15.21 10.81
N GLY A 58 4.95 16.09 11.47
CA GLY A 58 5.40 17.43 11.81
C GLY A 58 6.72 17.42 12.61
N GLN A 59 6.87 16.54 13.61
CA GLN A 59 8.15 16.40 14.32
C GLN A 59 9.28 15.97 13.39
N ILE A 60 9.05 14.95 12.57
CA ILE A 60 10.06 14.42 11.64
C ILE A 60 10.54 15.50 10.65
N PHE A 61 9.63 16.23 10.04
CA PHE A 61 9.96 17.16 8.95
C PHE A 61 10.25 18.60 9.42
N ARG A 62 9.66 19.06 10.53
CA ARG A 62 9.86 20.43 11.04
C ARG A 62 10.90 20.51 12.15
N SER A 63 10.85 19.59 13.11
CA SER A 63 11.77 19.57 14.26
C SER A 63 13.08 18.87 13.91
N PHE A 64 13.01 17.60 13.47
CA PHE A 64 14.18 16.80 13.14
C PHE A 64 14.74 17.12 11.73
N ARG A 65 13.93 17.71 10.85
CA ARG A 65 14.31 18.12 9.49
C ARG A 65 14.90 16.98 8.64
N PHE A 66 14.35 15.78 8.78
CA PHE A 66 14.71 14.68 7.89
C PHE A 66 14.13 14.90 6.48
N PRO A 67 14.84 14.51 5.41
CA PRO A 67 14.37 14.71 4.03
C PRO A 67 13.28 13.70 3.63
N ALA A 68 13.19 12.57 4.33
CA ALA A 68 12.23 11.51 4.08
C ALA A 68 12.04 10.67 5.35
N VAL A 69 10.98 9.88 5.39
CA VAL A 69 10.72 8.93 6.49
C VAL A 69 9.98 7.71 5.99
N VAL A 70 10.30 6.55 6.59
CA VAL A 70 9.49 5.33 6.47
C VAL A 70 8.57 5.26 7.68
N VAL A 71 7.26 5.27 7.45
CA VAL A 71 6.22 5.18 8.48
C VAL A 71 5.80 3.73 8.67
N VAL A 72 5.87 3.26 9.91
CA VAL A 72 5.52 1.88 10.32
C VAL A 72 4.60 1.97 11.53
N GLU A 73 3.45 1.32 11.47
CA GLU A 73 2.54 1.18 12.62
C GLU A 73 3.07 0.12 13.60
N ASP A 74 2.68 0.19 14.87
CA ASP A 74 3.24 -0.65 15.95
C ASP A 74 2.85 -2.12 15.86
N ASP A 75 1.89 -2.45 15.01
CA ASP A 75 1.39 -3.78 14.76
C ASP A 75 1.98 -4.45 13.50
N LEU A 76 3.06 -3.90 12.95
CA LEU A 76 3.75 -4.41 11.76
C LEU A 76 5.07 -5.11 12.10
N GLU A 77 5.24 -6.31 11.56
CA GLU A 77 6.53 -7.00 11.47
C GLU A 77 7.17 -6.71 10.12
N VAL A 78 8.49 -6.49 10.09
CA VAL A 78 9.25 -6.14 8.88
C VAL A 78 10.06 -7.33 8.35
N ALA A 79 10.19 -7.44 7.03
CA ALA A 79 10.96 -8.48 6.37
C ALA A 79 12.48 -8.28 6.53
N PRO A 80 13.31 -9.33 6.34
CA PRO A 80 14.77 -9.23 6.43
C PRO A 80 15.40 -8.20 5.48
N ASP A 81 14.76 -7.92 4.34
CA ASP A 81 15.20 -6.97 3.32
C ASP A 81 14.45 -5.62 3.37
N PHE A 82 13.71 -5.33 4.45
CA PHE A 82 12.90 -4.11 4.56
C PHE A 82 13.71 -2.83 4.35
N PHE A 83 14.87 -2.70 5.02
CA PHE A 83 15.72 -1.51 4.86
C PHE A 83 16.43 -1.48 3.49
N GLU A 84 16.86 -2.64 3.00
CA GLU A 84 17.47 -2.79 1.67
C GLU A 84 16.52 -2.33 0.55
N TYR A 85 15.24 -2.71 0.67
CA TYR A 85 14.16 -2.29 -0.22
C TYR A 85 13.98 -0.77 -0.26
N PHE A 86 13.88 -0.10 0.90
CA PHE A 86 13.72 1.35 0.95
C PHE A 86 14.98 2.11 0.54
N GLN A 87 16.17 1.57 0.85
CA GLN A 87 17.44 2.16 0.43
C GLN A 87 17.55 2.19 -1.11
N ALA A 88 17.17 1.11 -1.79
CA ALA A 88 17.23 1.02 -3.24
C ALA A 88 16.13 1.84 -3.96
N THR A 89 14.96 2.00 -3.35
CA THR A 89 13.81 2.67 -3.96
C THR A 89 13.70 4.16 -3.62
N TYR A 90 14.37 4.64 -2.57
CA TYR A 90 14.44 6.06 -2.25
C TYR A 90 14.98 6.93 -3.40
N PRO A 91 16.07 6.55 -4.11
CA PRO A 91 16.53 7.28 -5.30
C PRO A 91 15.47 7.39 -6.40
N LEU A 92 14.68 6.32 -6.63
CA LEU A 92 13.58 6.34 -7.61
C LEU A 92 12.50 7.35 -7.20
N LEU A 93 12.07 7.32 -5.94
CA LEU A 93 11.05 8.24 -5.43
C LEU A 93 11.49 9.69 -5.53
N ARG A 94 12.79 9.98 -5.32
CA ARG A 94 13.33 11.35 -5.49
C ARG A 94 13.42 11.80 -6.94
N ALA A 95 13.67 10.87 -7.87
CA ALA A 95 13.93 11.20 -9.26
C ALA A 95 12.66 11.26 -10.13
N ASP A 96 11.62 10.47 -9.80
CA ASP A 96 10.39 10.36 -10.58
C ASP A 96 9.22 11.08 -9.89
N PRO A 97 8.82 12.29 -10.35
CA PRO A 97 7.74 13.07 -9.72
C PRO A 97 6.34 12.45 -9.93
N SER A 98 6.23 11.45 -10.80
CA SER A 98 5.00 10.67 -10.93
C SER A 98 4.83 9.64 -9.81
N LEU A 99 5.87 9.41 -9.00
CA LEU A 99 5.79 8.67 -7.75
C LEU A 99 5.57 9.62 -6.57
N TRP A 100 4.83 9.14 -5.57
CA TRP A 100 4.66 9.87 -4.31
C TRP A 100 4.90 9.03 -3.06
N CYS A 101 5.03 7.71 -3.20
CA CYS A 101 5.43 6.86 -2.10
C CYS A 101 6.12 5.57 -2.57
N VAL A 102 6.74 4.87 -1.63
CA VAL A 102 7.11 3.46 -1.77
C VAL A 102 6.42 2.74 -0.62
N SER A 103 5.70 1.65 -0.88
CA SER A 103 5.04 0.87 0.15
C SER A 103 5.59 -0.56 0.18
N ALA A 104 5.80 -1.08 1.38
CA ALA A 104 6.16 -2.46 1.65
C ALA A 104 5.00 -3.45 1.45
N TRP A 105 3.79 -2.96 1.17
CA TRP A 105 2.58 -3.78 1.19
C TRP A 105 2.06 -4.15 -0.20
N ASN A 106 1.73 -5.43 -0.38
CA ASN A 106 0.89 -5.90 -1.48
C ASN A 106 -0.51 -6.24 -0.94
N ASP A 107 -1.52 -5.46 -1.32
CA ASP A 107 -2.92 -5.69 -0.91
C ASP A 107 -3.45 -7.09 -1.28
N ASN A 108 -2.94 -7.69 -2.36
CA ASN A 108 -3.27 -9.05 -2.80
C ASN A 108 -2.15 -10.06 -2.50
N GLY A 109 -1.26 -9.75 -1.56
CA GLY A 109 -0.05 -10.50 -1.24
C GLY A 109 -0.25 -11.80 -0.44
N LYS A 110 -1.37 -12.51 -0.60
CA LYS A 110 -1.59 -13.81 0.03
C LYS A 110 -0.61 -14.84 -0.54
N GLU A 111 -0.21 -15.83 0.24
CA GLU A 111 0.83 -16.80 -0.16
C GLU A 111 0.55 -17.47 -1.53
N GLN A 112 -0.68 -17.89 -1.78
CA GLN A 112 -1.09 -18.51 -3.05
C GLN A 112 -1.28 -17.53 -4.22
N MET A 113 -1.16 -16.22 -3.95
CA MET A 113 -1.41 -15.12 -4.88
C MET A 113 -0.16 -14.33 -5.26
N VAL A 114 1.00 -14.74 -4.77
CA VAL A 114 2.30 -14.17 -5.08
C VAL A 114 3.22 -15.21 -5.71
N ASP A 115 4.18 -14.74 -6.50
CA ASP A 115 5.23 -15.58 -7.04
C ASP A 115 6.41 -15.65 -6.07
N ALA A 116 6.47 -16.72 -5.28
CA ALA A 116 7.56 -16.95 -4.34
C ALA A 116 8.94 -17.08 -5.01
N SER A 117 8.99 -17.37 -6.32
CA SER A 117 10.26 -17.44 -7.07
C SER A 117 10.76 -16.08 -7.55
N ARG A 118 9.94 -15.02 -7.43
CA ARG A 118 10.24 -13.65 -7.88
C ARG A 118 10.15 -12.64 -6.73
N PRO A 119 10.86 -12.84 -5.60
CA PRO A 119 10.80 -11.93 -4.46
C PRO A 119 11.28 -10.52 -4.81
N GLU A 120 12.12 -10.37 -5.83
CA GLU A 120 12.69 -9.10 -6.31
C GLU A 120 11.75 -8.27 -7.19
N LEU A 121 10.63 -8.84 -7.63
CA LEU A 121 9.74 -8.18 -8.56
C LEU A 121 8.95 -7.06 -7.87
N LEU A 122 8.99 -5.86 -8.45
CA LEU A 122 8.30 -4.66 -7.99
C LEU A 122 7.34 -4.13 -9.07
N TYR A 123 6.39 -3.31 -8.64
CA TYR A 123 5.36 -2.74 -9.50
C TYR A 123 5.08 -1.29 -9.12
N ARG A 124 4.45 -0.56 -10.04
CA ARG A 124 3.75 0.68 -9.72
C ARG A 124 2.30 0.35 -9.33
N THR A 125 1.70 1.16 -8.46
CA THR A 125 0.30 1.07 -8.04
C THR A 125 -0.30 2.46 -7.87
N ASP A 126 -1.49 2.68 -8.41
CA ASP A 126 -2.31 3.87 -8.18
C ASP A 126 -3.04 3.81 -6.83
N PHE A 127 -3.23 2.62 -6.28
CA PHE A 127 -3.80 2.45 -4.95
C PHE A 127 -2.71 2.73 -3.91
N PHE A 128 -2.93 3.71 -3.02
CA PHE A 128 -2.05 3.99 -1.89
C PHE A 128 -2.22 2.91 -0.81
N PRO A 129 -1.22 2.03 -0.58
CA PRO A 129 -1.40 0.90 0.33
C PRO A 129 -1.13 1.26 1.80
N GLY A 130 -0.18 2.17 2.07
CA GLY A 130 0.29 2.47 3.42
C GLY A 130 1.15 1.33 3.98
N LEU A 131 0.85 0.90 5.22
CA LEU A 131 1.37 -0.32 5.89
C LEU A 131 2.88 -0.57 5.71
N GLY A 132 3.70 0.38 6.20
CA GLY A 132 5.14 0.42 5.94
C GLY A 132 5.43 1.18 4.66
N TRP A 133 5.53 2.51 4.73
CA TRP A 133 5.64 3.34 3.53
C TRP A 133 6.57 4.54 3.69
N LEU A 134 7.28 4.84 2.61
CA LEU A 134 8.22 5.95 2.50
C LEU A 134 7.54 7.17 1.87
N LEU A 135 7.76 8.34 2.45
CA LEU A 135 7.43 9.64 1.86
C LEU A 135 8.58 10.63 2.00
N LEU A 136 8.63 11.57 1.06
CA LEU A 136 9.55 12.72 1.06
C LEU A 136 8.95 13.92 1.81
N SER A 137 9.83 14.80 2.28
CA SER A 137 9.45 16.07 2.95
C SER A 137 8.55 16.95 2.09
N GLU A 138 8.75 16.94 0.78
CA GLU A 138 8.04 17.70 -0.23
C GLU A 138 6.57 17.26 -0.32
N LEU A 139 6.31 15.95 -0.14
CA LEU A 139 4.94 15.46 -0.04
C LEU A 139 4.29 15.94 1.25
N TRP A 140 5.03 15.94 2.37
CA TRP A 140 4.50 16.45 3.63
C TRP A 140 4.16 17.93 3.56
N ASP A 141 4.99 18.75 2.92
CA ASP A 141 4.70 20.16 2.64
C ASP A 141 3.39 20.35 1.87
N GLU A 142 3.07 19.43 0.95
CA GLU A 142 1.81 19.45 0.23
C GLU A 142 0.62 19.02 1.12
N LEU A 143 0.77 17.98 1.92
CA LEU A 143 -0.35 17.35 2.65
C LEU A 143 -0.68 18.03 3.97
N GLU A 144 0.32 18.51 4.72
CA GLU A 144 0.17 19.08 6.06
C GLU A 144 -0.86 20.23 6.15
N PRO A 145 -0.87 21.21 5.21
CA PRO A 145 -1.81 22.34 5.28
C PRO A 145 -3.27 21.93 5.12
N LYS A 146 -3.52 20.79 4.46
CA LYS A 146 -4.85 20.26 4.14
C LYS A 146 -5.15 18.93 4.85
N TRP A 147 -4.36 18.57 5.86
CA TRP A 147 -4.46 17.29 6.55
C TRP A 147 -5.87 17.08 7.12
N PRO A 148 -6.48 15.89 6.92
CA PRO A 148 -7.86 15.66 7.29
C PRO A 148 -8.02 15.48 8.79
N LYS A 149 -9.26 15.65 9.28
CA LYS A 149 -9.59 15.44 10.69
C LYS A 149 -9.62 13.95 11.09
N ALA A 150 -9.85 13.05 10.14
CA ALA A 150 -9.96 11.60 10.33
C ALA A 150 -9.75 10.87 8.99
N PHE A 151 -9.61 9.54 9.02
CA PHE A 151 -9.54 8.68 7.82
C PHE A 151 -8.44 9.13 6.83
N TRP A 152 -7.24 9.36 7.35
CA TRP A 152 -6.15 10.00 6.62
C TRP A 152 -5.72 9.21 5.37
N ASP A 153 -5.75 7.89 5.45
CA ASP A 153 -5.34 6.97 4.39
C ASP A 153 -6.37 6.97 3.24
N ASP A 154 -7.66 6.86 3.55
CA ASP A 154 -8.74 6.99 2.55
C ASP A 154 -8.81 8.40 1.96
N TRP A 155 -8.49 9.44 2.74
CA TRP A 155 -8.34 10.80 2.22
C TRP A 155 -7.17 10.91 1.23
N MET A 156 -6.01 10.32 1.53
CA MET A 156 -4.88 10.28 0.59
C MET A 156 -5.25 9.57 -0.72
N ARG A 157 -6.07 8.52 -0.67
CA ARG A 157 -6.50 7.77 -1.87
C ARG A 157 -7.36 8.60 -2.84
N ARG A 158 -7.90 9.75 -2.42
CA ARG A 158 -8.73 10.61 -3.28
C ARG A 158 -7.91 11.32 -4.35
N PRO A 159 -8.49 11.61 -5.53
CA PRO A 159 -7.77 12.22 -6.64
C PRO A 159 -7.21 13.62 -6.31
N GLU A 160 -7.84 14.38 -5.41
CA GLU A 160 -7.37 15.73 -4.99
C GLU A 160 -6.04 15.68 -4.24
N GLN A 161 -5.75 14.55 -3.60
CA GLN A 161 -4.49 14.28 -2.91
C GLN A 161 -3.52 13.53 -3.83
N ARG A 162 -3.97 12.40 -4.39
CA ARG A 162 -3.13 11.53 -5.20
C ARG A 162 -2.59 12.21 -6.46
N LYS A 163 -3.40 13.07 -7.10
CA LYS A 163 -3.03 13.80 -8.33
C LYS A 163 -2.47 12.90 -9.44
N GLY A 164 -3.01 11.70 -9.58
CA GLY A 164 -2.56 10.72 -10.57
C GLY A 164 -1.18 10.09 -10.31
N ARG A 165 -0.55 10.35 -9.15
CA ARG A 165 0.74 9.75 -8.77
C ARG A 165 0.55 8.31 -8.29
N ALA A 166 1.62 7.53 -8.44
CA ALA A 166 1.67 6.12 -8.06
C ALA A 166 2.65 5.87 -6.91
N CYS A 167 2.53 4.72 -6.27
CA CYS A 167 3.56 4.20 -5.38
C CYS A 167 4.28 3.03 -6.02
N VAL A 168 5.52 2.76 -5.57
CA VAL A 168 6.13 1.44 -5.77
C VAL A 168 5.56 0.47 -4.73
N ARG A 169 5.27 -0.77 -5.14
CA ARG A 169 4.88 -1.88 -4.26
C ARG A 169 5.54 -3.19 -4.69
N PRO A 170 5.78 -4.16 -3.81
CA PRO A 170 6.42 -5.42 -4.17
C PRO A 170 5.44 -6.51 -4.66
N GLU A 171 5.97 -7.59 -5.24
CA GLU A 171 5.26 -8.86 -5.43
C GLU A 171 4.94 -9.53 -4.08
N ILE A 172 5.94 -9.63 -3.20
CA ILE A 172 5.82 -10.20 -1.84
C ILE A 172 6.01 -9.07 -0.83
N SER A 173 5.09 -8.93 0.12
CA SER A 173 5.13 -7.84 1.10
C SER A 173 6.38 -7.87 1.97
N ARG A 174 6.91 -6.69 2.29
CA ARG A 174 8.01 -6.44 3.22
C ARG A 174 7.52 -6.12 4.63
N THR A 175 6.21 -6.12 4.82
CA THR A 175 5.51 -5.99 6.10
C THR A 175 4.37 -6.99 6.20
N MET A 176 4.05 -7.41 7.42
CA MET A 176 2.80 -8.12 7.75
C MET A 176 2.23 -7.51 9.04
N THR A 177 0.89 -7.49 9.17
CA THR A 177 0.25 -7.04 10.42
C THR A 177 -0.08 -8.21 11.34
N PHE A 178 0.14 -8.02 12.64
CA PHE A 178 -0.33 -8.89 13.71
C PHE A 178 -1.42 -8.23 14.58
N GLY A 179 -1.86 -7.02 14.23
CA GLY A 179 -2.82 -6.19 14.98
C GLY A 179 -4.28 -6.61 14.83
N ARG A 180 -4.64 -7.79 15.35
CA ARG A 180 -6.04 -8.27 15.32
C ARG A 180 -7.01 -7.33 16.04
N LYS A 181 -6.58 -6.72 17.15
CA LYS A 181 -7.37 -5.76 17.94
C LYS A 181 -6.81 -4.35 17.69
N GLY A 182 -7.59 -3.50 17.03
CA GLY A 182 -7.23 -2.12 16.75
C GLY A 182 -8.46 -1.21 16.65
N VAL A 183 -8.25 0.03 16.22
CA VAL A 183 -9.31 1.05 16.09
C VAL A 183 -10.44 0.63 15.14
N SER A 184 -10.13 -0.23 14.16
CA SER A 184 -11.09 -0.78 13.20
C SER A 184 -11.88 -2.00 13.71
N HIS A 185 -11.70 -2.41 14.97
CA HIS A 185 -12.29 -3.64 15.53
C HIS A 185 -11.99 -4.91 14.70
N GLY A 186 -10.84 -4.96 14.03
CA GLY A 186 -10.43 -6.11 13.22
C GLY A 186 -11.15 -6.20 11.87
N GLN A 187 -11.83 -5.13 11.43
CA GLN A 187 -12.42 -5.06 10.10
C GLN A 187 -11.33 -5.39 9.05
N PHE A 188 -11.63 -6.33 8.15
CA PHE A 188 -10.72 -6.89 7.15
C PHE A 188 -9.50 -7.69 7.67
N PHE A 189 -9.12 -7.60 8.96
CA PHE A 189 -7.98 -8.37 9.48
C PHE A 189 -8.18 -9.87 9.33
N ASP A 190 -9.32 -10.38 9.81
CA ASP A 190 -9.61 -11.82 9.83
C ASP A 190 -9.92 -12.42 8.45
N GLN A 191 -10.20 -11.59 7.44
CA GLN A 191 -10.57 -12.03 6.09
C GLN A 191 -9.47 -11.78 5.05
N HIS A 192 -8.61 -10.77 5.27
CA HIS A 192 -7.62 -10.32 4.28
C HIS A 192 -6.24 -10.11 4.90
N LEU A 193 -6.09 -9.18 5.85
CA LEU A 193 -4.77 -8.65 6.23
C LEU A 193 -3.85 -9.70 6.86
N LYS A 194 -4.38 -10.58 7.72
CA LYS A 194 -3.58 -11.62 8.39
C LYS A 194 -3.01 -12.69 7.45
N PHE A 195 -3.53 -12.77 6.22
CA PHE A 195 -3.11 -13.76 5.23
C PHE A 195 -2.05 -13.23 4.27
N ILE A 196 -1.64 -11.96 4.41
CA ILE A 196 -0.58 -11.38 3.60
C ILE A 196 0.75 -11.98 4.04
N LYS A 197 1.48 -12.54 3.06
CA LYS A 197 2.75 -13.23 3.27
C LYS A 197 3.87 -12.21 3.47
N LEU A 198 4.58 -12.33 4.59
CA LEU A 198 5.85 -11.64 4.81
C LEU A 198 6.96 -12.31 3.99
N ASN A 199 7.74 -11.50 3.28
CA ASN A 199 8.94 -11.98 2.61
C ASN A 199 9.99 -12.47 3.63
N GLN A 200 10.57 -13.63 3.37
CA GLN A 200 11.64 -14.23 4.19
C GLN A 200 12.96 -14.40 3.41
N GLN A 201 12.95 -14.15 2.10
CA GLN A 201 14.15 -14.25 1.27
C GLN A 201 14.76 -12.86 1.07
N PHE A 202 15.98 -12.67 1.56
CA PHE A 202 16.68 -11.39 1.38
C PHE A 202 16.94 -11.13 -0.11
N VAL A 203 16.52 -9.96 -0.60
CA VAL A 203 16.79 -9.49 -1.97
C VAL A 203 17.73 -8.28 -1.90
N PRO A 204 18.92 -8.33 -2.53
CA PRO A 204 19.86 -7.21 -2.54
C PRO A 204 19.42 -6.13 -3.56
N PHE A 205 18.32 -5.44 -3.30
CA PHE A 205 17.74 -4.45 -4.22
C PHE A 205 18.70 -3.35 -4.67
N THR A 206 19.64 -2.95 -3.82
CA THR A 206 20.65 -1.93 -4.15
C THR A 206 21.64 -2.39 -5.22
N GLN A 207 21.68 -3.69 -5.50
CA GLN A 207 22.48 -4.30 -6.56
C GLN A 207 21.67 -4.56 -7.85
N LEU A 208 20.36 -4.29 -7.84
CA LEU A 208 19.47 -4.51 -8.98
C LEU A 208 19.27 -3.23 -9.78
N ASP A 209 19.06 -3.38 -11.09
CA ASP A 209 18.57 -2.30 -11.92
C ASP A 209 17.05 -2.15 -11.76
N LEU A 210 16.64 -1.08 -11.08
CA LEU A 210 15.23 -0.73 -10.86
C LEU A 210 14.71 0.33 -11.84
N SER A 211 15.46 0.67 -12.89
CA SER A 211 15.08 1.68 -13.90
C SER A 211 13.76 1.34 -14.62
N TYR A 212 13.41 0.06 -14.69
CA TYR A 212 12.13 -0.40 -15.26
C TYR A 212 10.90 0.19 -14.55
N LEU A 213 11.04 0.69 -13.31
CA LEU A 213 9.96 1.32 -12.54
C LEU A 213 9.73 2.79 -12.87
N GLN A 214 10.62 3.43 -13.64
CA GLN A 214 10.42 4.80 -14.11
C GLN A 214 9.19 4.86 -15.01
N GLN A 215 8.32 5.86 -14.82
CA GLN A 215 7.00 5.91 -15.48
C GLN A 215 7.04 5.64 -16.98
N GLY A 216 7.95 6.28 -17.73
CA GLY A 216 8.04 6.12 -19.19
C GLY A 216 8.39 4.68 -19.62
N ALA A 217 9.30 4.02 -18.90
CA ALA A 217 9.65 2.62 -19.15
C ALA A 217 8.51 1.69 -18.72
N TYR A 218 7.99 1.90 -17.52
CA TYR A 218 6.93 1.06 -16.95
C TYR A 218 5.66 1.11 -17.79
N ASP A 219 5.15 2.31 -18.13
CA ASP A 219 3.93 2.45 -18.93
C ASP A 219 4.08 1.84 -20.31
N ARG A 220 5.25 1.95 -20.95
CA ARG A 220 5.49 1.33 -22.24
C ARG A 220 5.53 -0.19 -22.13
N ASP A 221 6.40 -0.72 -21.25
CA ASP A 221 6.76 -2.13 -21.26
C ASP A 221 5.73 -2.98 -20.51
N PHE A 222 5.26 -2.52 -19.35
CA PHE A 222 4.25 -3.23 -18.55
C PHE A 222 2.89 -3.25 -19.25
N LEU A 223 2.44 -2.13 -19.83
CA LEU A 223 1.16 -2.13 -20.55
C LEU A 223 1.24 -2.96 -21.83
N ALA A 224 2.34 -2.91 -22.57
CA ALA A 224 2.55 -3.78 -23.73
C ALA A 224 2.49 -5.27 -23.35
N ARG A 225 3.13 -5.65 -22.23
CA ARG A 225 3.06 -7.00 -21.67
C ARG A 225 1.62 -7.40 -21.31
N VAL A 226 0.91 -6.56 -20.57
CA VAL A 226 -0.47 -6.85 -20.12
C VAL A 226 -1.44 -6.97 -21.31
N TYR A 227 -1.40 -6.03 -22.25
CA TYR A 227 -2.33 -6.02 -23.37
C TYR A 227 -1.94 -7.00 -24.49
N GLY A 228 -0.66 -7.36 -24.59
CA GLY A 228 -0.16 -8.43 -25.44
C GLY A 228 -0.41 -9.84 -24.90
N ALA A 229 -0.66 -10.00 -23.59
CA ALA A 229 -1.02 -11.29 -23.00
C ALA A 229 -2.35 -11.82 -23.56
N PRO A 230 -2.47 -13.14 -23.80
CA PRO A 230 -3.69 -13.73 -24.32
C PRO A 230 -4.86 -13.53 -23.35
N GLN A 231 -5.99 -13.07 -23.89
CA GLN A 231 -7.20 -12.88 -23.10
C GLN A 231 -7.85 -14.24 -22.82
N LEU A 232 -8.23 -14.47 -21.56
CA LEU A 232 -8.90 -15.70 -21.13
C LEU A 232 -10.14 -15.37 -20.28
N GLN A 233 -11.21 -16.15 -20.45
CA GLN A 233 -12.42 -16.03 -19.65
C GLN A 233 -12.13 -16.38 -18.18
N VAL A 234 -12.78 -15.69 -17.25
CA VAL A 234 -12.55 -15.86 -15.81
C VAL A 234 -12.84 -17.29 -15.35
N GLU A 235 -13.84 -17.95 -15.93
CA GLU A 235 -14.23 -19.32 -15.63
C GLU A 235 -13.11 -20.30 -15.97
N LYS A 236 -12.44 -20.09 -17.12
CA LYS A 236 -11.30 -20.90 -17.56
C LYS A 236 -10.08 -20.70 -16.66
N VAL A 237 -9.83 -19.45 -16.23
CA VAL A 237 -8.78 -19.17 -15.23
C VAL A 237 -9.08 -19.88 -13.92
N ARG A 238 -10.31 -19.77 -13.42
CA ARG A 238 -10.77 -20.39 -12.17
C ARG A 238 -10.72 -21.91 -12.21
N ALA A 239 -11.12 -22.52 -13.33
CA ALA A 239 -11.06 -23.97 -13.56
C ALA A 239 -9.62 -24.50 -13.68
N GLY A 240 -8.66 -23.63 -14.02
CA GLY A 240 -7.28 -24.03 -14.31
C GLY A 240 -7.10 -24.60 -15.72
N ASP A 241 -7.95 -24.17 -16.67
CA ASP A 241 -7.87 -24.54 -18.08
C ASP A 241 -6.72 -23.80 -18.78
N ARG A 242 -6.28 -24.32 -19.94
CA ARG A 242 -5.23 -23.70 -20.78
C ARG A 242 -3.89 -23.49 -20.04
N LYS A 243 -3.45 -24.48 -19.26
CA LYS A 243 -2.26 -24.40 -18.38
C LYS A 243 -0.97 -24.00 -19.08
N GLU A 244 -0.87 -24.21 -20.39
CA GLU A 244 0.25 -23.75 -21.21
C GLU A 244 0.37 -22.22 -21.27
N LEU A 245 -0.71 -21.49 -21.00
CA LEU A 245 -0.69 -20.04 -20.85
C LEU A 245 -0.24 -19.69 -19.43
N GLY A 246 1.06 -19.46 -19.26
CA GLY A 246 1.66 -19.04 -17.98
C GLY A 246 1.29 -17.61 -17.55
N GLU A 247 0.84 -16.79 -18.49
CA GLU A 247 0.42 -15.39 -18.27
C GLU A 247 -0.79 -15.05 -19.14
N VAL A 248 -1.83 -14.45 -18.53
CA VAL A 248 -3.10 -14.16 -19.20
C VAL A 248 -3.70 -12.83 -18.74
N ARG A 249 -4.57 -12.28 -19.57
CA ARG A 249 -5.42 -11.14 -19.22
C ARG A 249 -6.88 -11.58 -19.05
N VAL A 250 -7.50 -11.21 -17.94
CA VAL A 250 -8.94 -11.31 -17.72
C VAL A 250 -9.51 -9.90 -17.84
N GLN A 251 -10.29 -9.65 -18.88
CA GLN A 251 -10.81 -8.31 -19.14
C GLN A 251 -12.15 -8.10 -18.43
N TYR A 252 -12.25 -7.04 -17.63
CA TYR A 252 -13.53 -6.51 -17.12
C TYR A 252 -13.93 -5.27 -17.94
N THR A 253 -15.21 -4.91 -17.97
CA THR A 253 -15.73 -3.77 -18.76
C THR A 253 -16.52 -2.75 -17.94
N GLY A 254 -16.80 -3.06 -16.67
CA GLY A 254 -17.50 -2.17 -15.76
C GLY A 254 -17.38 -2.65 -14.31
N ARG A 255 -17.88 -1.85 -13.37
CA ARG A 255 -17.78 -2.09 -11.92
C ARG A 255 -18.26 -3.48 -11.51
N ASP A 256 -19.40 -3.90 -12.01
CA ASP A 256 -20.02 -5.16 -11.60
C ASP A 256 -19.21 -6.37 -12.11
N SER A 257 -18.71 -6.30 -13.35
CA SER A 257 -17.80 -7.31 -13.88
C SER A 257 -16.46 -7.35 -13.13
N PHE A 258 -15.91 -6.18 -12.74
CA PHE A 258 -14.70 -6.12 -11.92
C PHE A 258 -14.91 -6.83 -10.59
N LYS A 259 -15.96 -6.47 -9.83
CA LYS A 259 -16.25 -7.09 -8.53
C LYS A 259 -16.50 -8.59 -8.65
N ALA A 260 -17.26 -9.01 -9.67
CA ALA A 260 -17.53 -10.42 -9.93
C ALA A 260 -16.24 -11.21 -10.21
N PHE A 261 -15.37 -10.70 -11.08
CA PHE A 261 -14.14 -11.39 -11.46
C PHE A 261 -13.09 -11.37 -10.35
N ALA A 262 -12.96 -10.24 -9.63
CA ALA A 262 -12.07 -10.13 -8.47
C ALA A 262 -12.46 -11.17 -7.40
N LYS A 263 -13.75 -11.24 -7.04
CA LYS A 263 -14.28 -12.24 -6.11
C LYS A 263 -14.08 -13.67 -6.60
N ALA A 264 -14.30 -13.94 -7.88
CA ALA A 264 -14.13 -15.27 -8.47
C ALA A 264 -12.67 -15.77 -8.40
N LEU A 265 -11.70 -14.85 -8.40
CA LEU A 265 -10.27 -15.12 -8.37
C LEU A 265 -9.61 -14.88 -7.00
N GLY A 266 -10.39 -14.48 -5.99
CA GLY A 266 -9.91 -14.27 -4.61
C GLY A 266 -9.14 -12.97 -4.37
N VAL A 267 -9.22 -12.04 -5.32
CA VAL A 267 -8.65 -10.68 -5.27
C VAL A 267 -9.55 -9.79 -4.41
N MET A 268 -8.99 -8.78 -3.74
CA MET A 268 -9.79 -7.76 -3.06
C MET A 268 -10.65 -6.98 -4.07
N ASP A 269 -11.95 -6.89 -3.79
CA ASP A 269 -12.97 -6.34 -4.68
C ASP A 269 -13.49 -4.95 -4.25
N ASP A 270 -12.98 -4.42 -3.13
CA ASP A 270 -13.25 -3.04 -2.71
C ASP A 270 -12.45 -2.03 -3.56
N LEU A 271 -13.08 -0.87 -3.79
CA LEU A 271 -12.47 0.25 -4.50
C LEU A 271 -12.44 1.47 -3.61
N LYS A 272 -11.42 2.31 -3.77
CA LYS A 272 -11.30 3.61 -3.09
C LYS A 272 -11.15 4.69 -4.15
N SER A 273 -12.13 5.59 -4.22
CA SER A 273 -12.23 6.60 -5.29
C SER A 273 -12.11 5.97 -6.69
N GLY A 274 -12.76 4.83 -6.89
CA GLY A 274 -12.73 4.06 -8.14
C GLY A 274 -11.45 3.26 -8.40
N VAL A 275 -10.43 3.36 -7.54
CA VAL A 275 -9.16 2.65 -7.70
C VAL A 275 -9.23 1.27 -7.02
N PRO A 276 -8.97 0.16 -7.73
CA PRO A 276 -8.92 -1.17 -7.13
C PRO A 276 -7.60 -1.39 -6.38
N ARG A 277 -7.63 -2.24 -5.37
CA ARG A 277 -6.47 -2.66 -4.55
C ARG A 277 -5.30 -3.16 -5.39
N ALA A 278 -4.09 -2.63 -5.14
CA ALA A 278 -2.87 -2.88 -5.92
C ALA A 278 -2.98 -2.59 -7.44
N GLY A 279 -4.00 -1.83 -7.86
CA GLY A 279 -4.26 -1.53 -9.26
C GLY A 279 -3.31 -0.49 -9.83
N TYR A 280 -2.96 -0.63 -11.11
CA TYR A 280 -2.25 0.39 -11.90
C TYR A 280 -2.95 0.56 -13.23
N ARG A 281 -3.46 1.77 -13.53
CA ARG A 281 -4.30 2.03 -14.71
C ARG A 281 -5.46 1.03 -14.85
N GLY A 282 -6.09 0.74 -13.71
CA GLY A 282 -7.16 -0.26 -13.55
C GLY A 282 -6.69 -1.73 -13.51
N ILE A 283 -5.43 -2.04 -13.83
CA ILE A 283 -4.92 -3.41 -13.93
C ILE A 283 -4.53 -3.92 -12.54
N VAL A 284 -5.12 -5.03 -12.08
CA VAL A 284 -4.70 -5.75 -10.88
C VAL A 284 -3.92 -6.99 -11.29
N THR A 285 -2.66 -7.09 -10.85
CA THR A 285 -1.74 -8.17 -11.22
C THR A 285 -1.39 -9.05 -10.02
N PHE A 286 -1.58 -10.36 -10.17
CA PHE A 286 -1.43 -11.35 -9.10
C PHE A 286 -1.12 -12.74 -9.69
N GLN A 287 -0.71 -13.69 -8.85
CA GLN A 287 -0.69 -15.11 -9.21
C GLN A 287 -2.04 -15.76 -8.89
N PHE A 288 -2.46 -16.69 -9.74
CA PHE A 288 -3.61 -17.55 -9.47
C PHE A 288 -3.26 -18.98 -9.86
N ARG A 289 -3.11 -19.87 -8.87
CA ARG A 289 -2.75 -21.29 -9.10
C ARG A 289 -1.49 -21.45 -9.97
N GLY A 290 -0.47 -20.62 -9.74
CA GLY A 290 0.80 -20.64 -10.46
C GLY A 290 0.79 -19.95 -11.84
N ARG A 291 -0.31 -19.30 -12.23
CA ARG A 291 -0.43 -18.50 -13.47
C ARG A 291 -0.45 -17.01 -13.15
N ARG A 292 0.30 -16.21 -13.92
CA ARG A 292 0.24 -14.74 -13.86
C ARG A 292 -1.07 -14.25 -14.47
N VAL A 293 -1.85 -13.51 -13.70
CA VAL A 293 -3.14 -12.97 -14.14
C VAL A 293 -3.13 -11.45 -14.05
N HIS A 294 -3.57 -10.81 -15.13
CA HIS A 294 -3.91 -9.39 -15.16
C HIS A 294 -5.41 -9.23 -15.26
N LEU A 295 -6.06 -8.84 -14.17
CA LEU A 295 -7.46 -8.39 -14.21
C LEU A 295 -7.44 -6.93 -14.68
N ALA A 296 -7.81 -6.69 -15.93
CA ALA A 296 -7.58 -5.42 -16.62
C ALA A 296 -8.84 -4.85 -17.28
N PRO A 297 -8.97 -3.52 -17.38
CA PRO A 297 -10.00 -2.89 -18.21
C PRO A 297 -9.66 -3.07 -19.71
N PRO A 298 -10.52 -2.62 -20.64
CA PRO A 298 -10.15 -2.50 -22.04
C PRO A 298 -8.99 -1.51 -22.21
N GLN A 299 -8.20 -1.66 -23.28
CA GLN A 299 -7.05 -0.78 -23.55
C GLN A 299 -7.44 0.69 -23.76
N THR A 300 -8.73 0.95 -24.02
CA THR A 300 -9.31 2.30 -24.10
C THR A 300 -9.50 2.98 -22.73
N TRP A 301 -9.05 2.37 -21.63
CA TRP A 301 -9.10 2.98 -20.29
C TRP A 301 -8.30 4.30 -20.24
N ASP A 302 -8.92 5.36 -19.73
CA ASP A 302 -8.37 6.71 -19.69
C ASP A 302 -8.44 7.37 -18.30
N GLY A 303 -9.05 6.73 -17.31
CA GLY A 303 -9.13 7.27 -15.96
C GLY A 303 -9.95 6.43 -14.99
N TYR A 304 -9.82 6.75 -13.70
CA TYR A 304 -10.65 6.17 -12.66
C TYR A 304 -11.97 6.94 -12.52
N ASP A 305 -13.06 6.21 -12.29
CA ASP A 305 -14.37 6.78 -12.01
C ASP A 305 -14.66 6.68 -10.50
N PRO A 306 -14.66 7.79 -9.74
CA PRO A 306 -14.92 7.79 -8.31
C PRO A 306 -16.32 7.28 -7.92
N SER A 307 -17.27 7.17 -8.86
CA SER A 307 -18.59 6.58 -8.61
C SER A 307 -18.53 5.06 -8.37
N TRP A 308 -17.41 4.42 -8.71
CA TRP A 308 -17.17 3.01 -8.42
C TRP A 308 -16.81 2.82 -6.94
N ASN A 309 -17.85 2.65 -6.13
CA ASN A 309 -17.80 2.21 -4.72
C ASN A 309 -18.13 0.72 -4.59
#